data_AF-A0A946HNL9-F1
#
_entry.id   AF-A0A946HNL9-F1
#
_cell.length_a   1.000
_cell.length_b   1.000
_cell.length_c   1.000
_cell.angle_alpha   90.00
_cell.angle_beta   90.00
_cell.angle_gamma   90.00
#
_symmetry.space_group_name_H-M   'P 1'
#
loop_
_entity.id
_entity.type
_entity.pdbx_description
1 polymer ?
#
loop_
_entity_poly.entity_id
_entity_poly.type
_entity_poly.pdbx_seq_one_letter_code
_entity_poly.pdbx_strand_id
1 'polypeptide(L)'
;MKNDMLDFDLGSHSFKVSTVSADAQRLFDLGLNWCFGFNQEEGLTCFKKALEYDPTCAMLHWGIVYASGPFYNMPWIDFSEPEAAVCTSFCRSYLDKATALSDVTSPLEKALITALSQRVQKPHTVSQLEFDAWDDAYAHAMRQVNVDFPDNQSVMALCVEA
;
A
#
# COMPACT_ATOMS: atom_id res chain seq x y z
N MET A 1 17.43 -17.49 14.91
CA MET A 1 16.20 -18.08 14.34
C MET A 1 16.18 -17.72 12.88
N LYS A 2 16.05 -18.70 11.97
CA LYS A 2 15.61 -18.39 10.61
C LYS A 2 14.23 -17.77 10.75
N ASN A 3 14.01 -16.62 10.13
CA ASN A 3 12.70 -15.99 10.18
C ASN A 3 11.85 -16.71 9.13
N ASP A 4 11.35 -17.91 9.45
CA ASP A 4 10.69 -18.84 8.51
C ASP A 4 9.57 -18.18 7.68
N MET A 5 8.99 -17.09 8.18
CA MET A 5 7.93 -16.33 7.52
C MET A 5 8.41 -15.42 6.38
N LEU A 6 9.64 -14.86 6.47
CA LEU A 6 10.23 -14.07 5.38
C LEU A 6 10.83 -14.93 4.25
N ASP A 7 10.81 -16.25 4.46
CA ASP A 7 11.30 -17.28 3.57
C ASP A 7 10.15 -18.18 3.05
N PHE A 8 8.88 -17.81 3.31
CA PHE A 8 7.71 -18.54 2.82
C PHE A 8 7.56 -18.39 1.30
N ASP A 9 7.26 -19.49 0.61
CA ASP A 9 7.11 -19.52 -0.85
C ASP A 9 5.69 -19.08 -1.26
N LEU A 10 5.57 -17.80 -1.65
CA LEU A 10 4.35 -17.22 -2.24
C LEU A 10 4.38 -17.20 -3.77
N GLY A 11 5.33 -17.93 -4.39
CA GLY A 11 5.58 -17.88 -5.82
C GLY A 11 6.47 -16.73 -6.25
N SER A 12 6.58 -16.55 -7.57
CA SER A 12 7.58 -15.67 -8.20
C SER A 12 7.02 -14.35 -8.73
N HIS A 13 5.82 -13.94 -8.31
CA HIS A 13 5.28 -12.65 -8.73
C HIS A 13 6.15 -11.52 -8.19
N SER A 14 6.49 -10.56 -9.04
CA SER A 14 7.34 -9.42 -8.72
C SER A 14 6.73 -8.15 -9.30
N PHE A 15 6.76 -7.09 -8.51
CA PHE A 15 6.37 -5.75 -8.93
C PHE A 15 7.59 -4.85 -8.75
N LYS A 16 8.25 -4.53 -9.87
CA LYS A 16 9.50 -3.76 -9.84
C LYS A 16 9.24 -2.37 -9.26
N VAL A 17 9.99 -2.03 -8.20
CA VAL A 17 9.98 -0.69 -7.58
C VAL A 17 11.34 -0.02 -7.72
N SER A 18 11.35 1.30 -7.58
CA SER A 18 12.50 2.20 -7.60
C SER A 18 13.33 2.06 -6.32
N THR A 19 13.89 0.86 -6.12
CA THR A 19 14.92 0.55 -5.12
C THR A 19 16.15 -0.04 -5.81
N VAL A 20 17.33 0.28 -5.26
CA VAL A 20 18.61 -0.33 -5.65
C VAL A 20 18.97 -1.56 -4.79
N SER A 21 18.23 -1.79 -3.70
CA SER A 21 18.46 -2.91 -2.80
C SER A 21 17.69 -4.15 -3.27
N ALA A 22 18.42 -5.22 -3.58
CA ALA A 22 17.82 -6.50 -3.94
C ALA A 22 16.98 -7.08 -2.79
N ASP A 23 17.42 -6.89 -1.54
CA ASP A 23 16.68 -7.33 -0.36
C ASP A 23 15.38 -6.53 -0.17
N ALA A 24 15.42 -5.22 -0.39
CA ALA A 24 14.21 -4.38 -0.34
C ALA A 24 13.21 -4.77 -1.42
N GLN A 25 13.67 -5.01 -2.67
CA GLN A 25 12.82 -5.47 -3.76
C GLN A 25 12.18 -6.82 -3.42
N ARG A 26 12.97 -7.80 -2.94
CA ARG A 26 12.46 -9.12 -2.57
C ARG A 26 11.39 -9.04 -1.49
N LEU A 27 11.62 -8.23 -0.46
CA LEU A 27 10.66 -8.05 0.64
C LEU A 27 9.43 -7.25 0.21
N PHE A 28 9.55 -6.30 -0.71
CA PHE A 28 8.39 -5.63 -1.30
C PHE A 28 7.52 -6.63 -2.07
N ASP A 29 8.13 -7.46 -2.92
CA ASP A 29 7.42 -8.48 -3.69
C ASP A 29 6.71 -9.48 -2.76
N LEU A 30 7.41 -9.96 -1.72
CA LEU A 30 6.81 -10.84 -0.72
C LEU A 30 5.65 -10.17 0.03
N GLY A 31 5.82 -8.91 0.42
CA GLY A 31 4.78 -8.15 1.11
C GLY A 31 3.53 -7.96 0.26
N LEU A 32 3.70 -7.61 -1.02
CA LEU A 32 2.58 -7.45 -1.95
C LEU A 32 1.87 -8.79 -2.21
N ASN A 33 2.62 -9.88 -2.33
CA ASN A 33 2.05 -11.21 -2.52
C ASN A 33 1.26 -11.68 -1.29
N TRP A 34 1.71 -11.35 -0.06
CA TRP A 34 0.91 -11.59 1.14
C TRP A 34 -0.39 -10.81 1.12
N CYS A 35 -0.36 -9.53 0.73
CA CYS A 35 -1.56 -8.72 0.59
C CYS A 35 -2.53 -9.27 -0.46
N PHE A 36 -2.02 -9.74 -1.61
CA PHE A 36 -2.84 -10.42 -2.63
C PHE A 36 -3.40 -11.77 -2.14
N GLY A 37 -2.72 -12.42 -1.20
CA GLY A 37 -3.23 -13.56 -0.43
C GLY A 37 -4.15 -13.19 0.74
N PHE A 38 -4.57 -11.92 0.85
CA PHE A 38 -5.41 -11.37 1.93
C PHE A 38 -4.80 -11.46 3.33
N ASN A 39 -3.47 -11.52 3.45
CA ASN A 39 -2.77 -11.44 4.73
C ASN A 39 -2.03 -10.11 4.87
N GLN A 40 -2.73 -9.11 5.39
CA GLN A 40 -2.18 -7.75 5.50
C GLN A 40 -1.14 -7.61 6.61
N GLU A 41 -1.26 -8.36 7.70
CA GLU A 41 -0.29 -8.32 8.81
C GLU A 41 1.10 -8.80 8.38
N GLU A 42 1.15 -9.85 7.56
CA GLU A 42 2.41 -10.35 7.00
C GLU A 42 2.96 -9.42 5.91
N GLY A 43 2.09 -8.85 5.09
CA GLY A 43 2.45 -7.80 4.14
C GLY A 43 3.13 -6.62 4.83
N LEU A 44 2.49 -6.10 5.89
CA LEU A 44 3.00 -5.01 6.72
C LEU A 44 4.37 -5.35 7.34
N THR A 45 4.54 -6.58 7.83
CA THR A 45 5.81 -7.05 8.39
C THR A 45 6.93 -7.03 7.35
N CYS A 46 6.65 -7.48 6.12
CA CYS A 46 7.60 -7.47 5.02
C CYS A 46 8.01 -6.04 4.63
N PHE A 47 7.05 -5.12 4.47
CA PHE A 47 7.35 -3.73 4.11
C PHE A 47 8.14 -3.00 5.20
N LYS A 48 7.80 -3.20 6.48
CA LYS A 48 8.56 -2.65 7.61
C LYS A 48 9.98 -3.19 7.64
N LYS A 49 10.18 -4.49 7.39
CA LYS A 49 11.51 -5.09 7.32
C LYS A 49 12.32 -4.55 6.14
N ALA A 50 11.68 -4.36 4.99
CA ALA A 50 12.31 -3.83 3.79
C ALA A 50 12.88 -2.41 4.00
N LEU A 51 12.24 -1.60 4.85
CA LEU A 51 12.72 -0.25 5.18
C LEU A 51 14.08 -0.25 5.90
N GLU A 52 14.48 -1.35 6.53
CA GLU A 52 15.83 -1.49 7.11
C GLU A 52 16.92 -1.54 6.01
N TYR A 53 16.55 -1.96 4.79
CA TYR A 53 17.45 -2.10 3.66
C TYR A 53 17.42 -0.89 2.71
N ASP A 54 16.26 -0.24 2.55
CA ASP A 54 16.12 0.98 1.76
C ASP A 54 15.04 1.90 2.35
N PRO A 55 15.38 2.75 3.33
CA PRO A 55 14.42 3.66 3.96
C PRO A 55 13.93 4.77 3.01
N THR A 56 14.58 4.95 1.86
CA THR A 56 14.26 5.96 0.86
C THR A 56 13.38 5.44 -0.29
N CYS A 57 13.04 4.15 -0.30
CA CYS A 57 12.11 3.60 -1.28
C CYS A 57 10.67 4.03 -0.95
N ALA A 58 10.10 4.90 -1.79
CA ALA A 58 8.75 5.43 -1.61
C ALA A 58 7.68 4.31 -1.54
N MET A 59 7.85 3.26 -2.34
CA MET A 59 6.89 2.16 -2.42
C MET A 59 6.85 1.29 -1.17
N LEU A 60 7.90 1.27 -0.35
CA LEU A 60 7.84 0.58 0.95
C LEU A 60 6.92 1.32 1.93
N HIS A 61 6.94 2.66 1.90
CA HIS A 61 6.00 3.47 2.69
C HIS A 61 4.58 3.34 2.14
N TRP A 62 4.40 3.31 0.82
CA TRP A 62 3.12 3.00 0.18
C TRP A 62 2.58 1.62 0.60
N GLY A 63 3.42 0.58 0.59
CA GLY A 63 3.04 -0.78 0.97
C GLY A 63 2.59 -0.88 2.42
N ILE A 64 3.24 -0.15 3.33
CA ILE A 64 2.81 -0.03 4.74
C ILE A 64 1.39 0.54 4.84
N VAL A 65 1.07 1.56 4.05
CA VAL A 65 -0.27 2.16 4.03
C VAL A 65 -1.28 1.19 3.43
N TYR A 66 -0.95 0.55 2.31
CA TYR A 66 -1.81 -0.42 1.65
C TYR A 66 -2.16 -1.61 2.56
N ALA A 67 -1.20 -2.09 3.35
CA ALA A 67 -1.41 -3.19 4.29
C ALA A 67 -2.02 -2.78 5.64
N SER A 68 -2.05 -1.49 5.99
CA SER A 68 -2.59 -1.03 7.30
C SER A 68 -3.92 -0.30 7.19
N GLY A 69 -4.28 0.13 5.98
CA GLY A 69 -5.53 0.83 5.68
C GLY A 69 -6.72 -0.12 5.52
N PRO A 70 -7.90 0.44 5.23
CA PRO A 70 -9.04 -0.37 4.82
C PRO A 70 -8.72 -1.11 3.52
N PHE A 71 -9.37 -2.24 3.32
CA PHE A 71 -9.36 -3.01 2.08
C PHE A 71 -10.74 -3.66 1.89
N TYR A 72 -10.99 -4.28 0.73
CA TYR A 72 -12.33 -4.81 0.38
C TYR A 72 -13.05 -5.62 1.49
N ASN A 73 -12.32 -6.43 2.28
CA ASN A 73 -12.92 -7.27 3.35
C ASN A 73 -12.95 -6.59 4.74
N MET A 74 -12.37 -5.40 4.88
CA MET A 74 -12.37 -4.61 6.11
C MET A 74 -12.46 -3.12 5.73
N PRO A 75 -13.62 -2.67 5.21
CA PRO A 75 -13.88 -1.26 4.91
C PRO A 75 -13.88 -0.40 6.18
N TRP A 76 -13.85 0.92 6.02
CA TRP A 76 -13.84 1.87 7.14
C TRP A 76 -14.97 1.66 8.16
N ILE A 77 -16.15 1.22 7.72
CA ILE A 77 -17.30 1.00 8.61
C ILE A 77 -17.09 -0.13 9.62
N ASP A 78 -16.14 -1.03 9.37
CA ASP A 78 -15.78 -2.11 10.28
C ASP A 78 -14.78 -1.66 11.35
N PHE A 79 -14.19 -0.47 11.23
CA PHE A 79 -13.30 0.09 12.24
C PHE A 79 -14.14 0.74 13.34
N SER A 80 -13.83 0.43 14.60
CA SER A 80 -14.25 1.29 15.70
C SER A 80 -13.57 2.66 15.61
N GLU A 81 -14.17 3.68 16.24
CA GLU A 81 -13.60 5.03 16.24
C GLU A 81 -12.13 5.07 16.72
N PRO A 82 -11.72 4.37 17.81
CA PRO A 82 -10.30 4.31 18.20
C PRO A 82 -9.40 3.66 17.15
N GLU A 83 -9.86 2.58 16.51
CA GLU A 83 -9.09 1.89 15.46
C GLU A 83 -8.92 2.78 14.24
N ALA A 84 -9.99 3.46 13.80
CA ALA A 84 -9.94 4.42 12.70
C ALA A 84 -9.00 5.60 13.03
N ALA A 85 -8.97 6.09 14.27
CA ALA A 85 -8.06 7.16 14.68
C ALA A 85 -6.59 6.72 14.60
N VAL A 86 -6.27 5.52 15.07
CA VAL A 86 -4.91 4.96 14.98
C VAL A 86 -4.53 4.72 13.52
N CYS A 87 -5.41 4.11 12.73
CA CYS A 87 -5.19 3.80 11.32
C CYS A 87 -4.95 5.07 10.50
N THR A 88 -5.84 6.05 10.56
CA THR A 88 -5.73 7.31 9.79
C THR A 88 -4.44 8.06 10.11
N SER A 89 -4.10 8.20 11.40
CA SER A 89 -2.84 8.84 11.82
C SER A 89 -1.60 8.08 11.32
N PHE A 90 -1.58 6.76 11.52
CA PHE A 90 -0.47 5.90 11.10
C PHE A 90 -0.27 5.95 9.57
N CYS A 91 -1.33 5.67 8.81
CA CYS A 91 -1.30 5.68 7.34
C CYS A 91 -0.90 7.04 6.79
N ARG A 92 -1.43 8.14 7.34
CA ARG A 92 -1.06 9.48 6.87
C ARG A 92 0.43 9.77 7.05
N SER A 93 1.02 9.35 8.17
CA SER A 93 2.45 9.54 8.42
C SER A 93 3.37 8.82 7.42
N TYR A 94 2.93 7.69 6.86
CA TYR A 94 3.67 6.94 5.83
C TYR A 94 3.35 7.45 4.41
N LEU A 95 2.12 7.87 4.14
CA LEU A 95 1.78 8.55 2.88
C LEU A 95 2.62 9.82 2.70
N ASP A 96 2.75 10.65 3.74
CA ASP A 96 3.55 11.87 3.65
C ASP A 96 5.03 11.57 3.30
N LYS A 97 5.59 10.46 3.83
CA LYS A 97 6.93 9.98 3.44
C LYS A 97 6.98 9.47 2.00
N ALA A 98 6.01 8.66 1.58
CA ALA A 98 5.92 8.16 0.22
C ALA A 98 5.83 9.32 -0.79
N THR A 99 4.99 10.32 -0.52
CA THR A 99 4.85 11.53 -1.34
C THR A 99 6.16 12.32 -1.38
N ALA A 100 6.83 12.53 -0.25
CA ALA A 100 8.11 13.26 -0.21
C ALA A 100 9.23 12.56 -1.01
N LEU A 101 9.16 11.24 -1.17
CA LEU A 101 10.12 10.43 -1.93
C LEU A 101 9.68 10.18 -3.38
N SER A 102 8.48 10.61 -3.79
CA SER A 102 7.86 10.25 -5.06
C SER A 102 8.48 10.91 -6.31
N ASP A 103 9.30 11.95 -6.16
CA ASP A 103 9.89 12.65 -7.31
C ASP A 103 10.98 11.87 -8.03
N VAL A 104 11.55 10.84 -7.37
CA VAL A 104 12.57 9.95 -7.95
C VAL A 104 12.00 8.58 -8.34
N THR A 105 10.68 8.39 -8.25
CA THR A 105 10.04 7.12 -8.61
C THR A 105 9.65 7.10 -10.09
N SER A 106 9.28 5.93 -10.58
CA SER A 106 8.66 5.79 -11.90
C SER A 106 7.28 6.50 -11.94
N PRO A 107 6.76 6.80 -13.15
CA PRO A 107 5.42 7.36 -13.30
C PRO A 107 4.32 6.49 -12.67
N LEU A 108 4.43 5.17 -12.79
CA LEU A 108 3.47 4.22 -12.20
C LEU A 108 3.45 4.30 -10.68
N GLU A 109 4.61 4.28 -10.05
CA GLU A 109 4.72 4.39 -8.59
C GLU A 109 4.14 5.71 -8.08
N LYS A 110 4.43 6.83 -8.76
CA LYS A 110 3.87 8.14 -8.41
C LYS A 110 2.34 8.15 -8.55
N ALA A 111 1.80 7.49 -9.57
CA ALA A 111 0.37 7.35 -9.76
C ALA A 111 -0.29 6.52 -8.65
N LEU A 112 0.31 5.40 -8.25
CA LEU A 112 -0.18 4.56 -7.14
C LEU A 112 -0.11 5.26 -5.78
N ILE A 113 0.96 6.02 -5.50
CA ILE A 113 1.08 6.85 -4.29
C ILE A 113 -0.02 7.91 -4.28
N THR A 114 -0.24 8.58 -5.41
CA THR A 114 -1.29 9.60 -5.55
C THR A 114 -2.68 8.99 -5.35
N ALA A 115 -2.96 7.84 -5.96
CA ALA A 115 -4.23 7.14 -5.79
C ALA A 115 -4.47 6.76 -4.32
N LEU A 116 -3.50 6.11 -3.66
CA LEU A 116 -3.66 5.67 -2.27
C LEU A 116 -3.83 6.85 -1.30
N SER A 117 -3.28 8.03 -1.61
CA SER A 117 -3.51 9.25 -0.83
C SER A 117 -4.97 9.70 -0.80
N GLN A 118 -5.79 9.27 -1.76
CA GLN A 118 -7.23 9.54 -1.78
C GLN A 118 -8.00 8.68 -0.78
N ARG A 119 -7.49 7.48 -0.44
CA ARG A 119 -8.10 6.56 0.53
C ARG A 119 -7.88 6.99 1.98
N VAL A 120 -6.84 7.79 2.25
CA VAL A 120 -6.51 8.33 3.58
C VAL A 120 -6.13 9.81 3.47
N GLN A 121 -7.13 10.68 3.52
CA GLN A 121 -6.92 12.11 3.23
C GLN A 121 -6.49 12.93 4.44
N LYS A 122 -6.83 12.50 5.67
CA LYS A 122 -6.56 13.24 6.92
C LYS A 122 -5.94 12.32 7.99
N PRO A 123 -5.14 12.86 8.93
CA PRO A 123 -4.51 12.09 10.01
C PRO A 123 -5.44 11.88 11.22
N HIS A 124 -6.75 11.91 11.04
CA HIS A 124 -7.75 11.76 12.09
C HIS A 124 -9.05 11.20 11.53
N THR A 125 -9.91 10.70 12.42
CA THR A 125 -11.24 10.20 12.05
C THR A 125 -12.11 11.27 11.41
N VAL A 126 -13.00 10.82 10.56
CA VAL A 126 -14.04 11.62 9.91
C VAL A 126 -15.37 10.89 10.02
N SER A 127 -16.45 11.55 9.59
CA SER A 127 -17.76 10.88 9.51
C SER A 127 -17.74 9.70 8.54
N GLN A 128 -18.60 8.70 8.74
CA GLN A 128 -18.72 7.57 7.80
C GLN A 128 -18.95 8.00 6.35
N LEU A 129 -19.81 9.00 6.11
CA LEU A 129 -20.06 9.54 4.78
C LEU A 129 -18.79 10.09 4.10
N GLU A 130 -17.88 10.65 4.90
CA GLU A 130 -16.60 11.16 4.39
C GLU A 130 -15.62 10.01 4.12
N PHE A 131 -15.61 8.95 4.94
CA PHE A 131 -14.86 7.73 4.65
C PHE A 131 -15.33 7.05 3.37
N ASP A 132 -16.64 6.93 3.16
CA ASP A 132 -17.21 6.38 1.92
C ASP A 132 -16.75 7.19 0.70
N ALA A 133 -16.71 8.51 0.82
CA ALA A 133 -16.19 9.40 -0.23
C ALA A 133 -14.68 9.24 -0.48
N TRP A 134 -13.88 8.84 0.53
CA TRP A 134 -12.46 8.53 0.36
C TRP A 134 -12.25 7.24 -0.42
N ASP A 135 -13.04 6.19 -0.13
CA ASP A 135 -13.00 4.94 -0.89
C ASP A 135 -13.46 5.18 -2.35
N ASP A 136 -14.53 5.94 -2.58
CA ASP A 136 -14.96 6.33 -3.93
C ASP A 136 -13.86 7.08 -4.71
N ALA A 137 -13.16 8.01 -4.03
CA ALA A 137 -12.06 8.77 -4.62
C ALA A 137 -10.86 7.88 -4.97
N TYR A 138 -10.54 6.92 -4.10
CA TYR A 138 -9.49 5.92 -4.35
C TYR A 138 -9.85 5.01 -5.53
N ALA A 139 -11.06 4.46 -5.56
CA ALA A 139 -11.54 3.64 -6.66
C ALA A 139 -11.54 4.40 -7.99
N HIS A 140 -11.96 5.67 -8.00
CA HIS A 140 -11.87 6.51 -9.20
C HIS A 140 -10.42 6.72 -9.65
N ALA A 141 -9.51 7.02 -8.73
CA ALA A 141 -8.09 7.19 -9.04
C ALA A 141 -7.47 5.90 -9.58
N MET A 142 -7.75 4.75 -8.97
CA MET A 142 -7.23 3.45 -9.43
C MET A 142 -7.76 3.04 -10.80
N ARG A 143 -9.01 3.38 -11.14
CA ARG A 143 -9.52 3.21 -12.50
C ARG A 143 -8.72 4.02 -13.51
N GLN A 144 -8.33 5.25 -13.17
CA GLN A 144 -7.46 6.05 -14.04
C GLN A 144 -6.05 5.44 -14.16
N VAL A 145 -5.46 4.96 -13.06
CA VAL A 145 -4.16 4.25 -13.12
C VAL A 145 -4.25 3.03 -14.03
N ASN A 146 -5.34 2.27 -13.97
CA ASN A 146 -5.54 1.11 -14.85
C ASN A 146 -5.71 1.49 -16.32
N VAL A 147 -6.30 2.65 -16.62
CA VAL A 147 -6.35 3.20 -17.99
C VAL A 147 -4.95 3.60 -18.48
N ASP A 148 -4.14 4.21 -17.62
CA ASP A 148 -2.81 4.69 -17.97
C ASP A 148 -1.77 3.55 -18.07
N PHE A 149 -2.01 2.43 -17.38
CA PHE A 149 -1.13 1.24 -17.34
C PHE A 149 -1.90 -0.06 -17.64
N PRO A 150 -2.52 -0.19 -18.82
CA PRO A 150 -3.54 -1.22 -19.10
C PRO A 150 -2.98 -2.63 -19.27
N ASP A 151 -1.67 -2.82 -19.32
CA ASP A 151 -1.02 -4.14 -19.43
C ASP A 151 -0.44 -4.62 -18.08
N ASN A 152 -0.49 -3.79 -17.03
CA ASN A 152 0.08 -4.14 -15.74
C ASN A 152 -0.94 -4.93 -14.89
N GLN A 153 -0.74 -6.23 -14.79
CA GLN A 153 -1.65 -7.14 -14.07
C GLN A 153 -1.76 -6.82 -12.57
N SER A 154 -0.69 -6.32 -11.93
CA SER A 154 -0.75 -5.91 -10.53
C SER A 154 -1.58 -4.65 -10.36
N VAL A 155 -1.52 -3.70 -11.31
CA VAL A 155 -2.42 -2.54 -11.34
C VAL A 155 -3.87 -2.97 -11.50
N MET A 156 -4.15 -3.93 -12.38
CA MET A 156 -5.50 -4.49 -12.53
C MET A 156 -5.98 -5.10 -11.20
N ALA A 157 -5.15 -5.89 -10.53
CA ALA A 157 -5.49 -6.51 -9.25
C ALA A 157 -5.79 -5.45 -8.17
N LEU A 158 -4.93 -4.43 -8.04
CA LEU A 158 -5.15 -3.30 -7.13
C LEU A 158 -6.42 -2.52 -7.48
N CYS A 159 -6.71 -2.34 -8.78
CA CYS A 159 -7.92 -1.64 -9.23
C CYS A 159 -9.21 -2.42 -8.99
N VAL A 160 -9.16 -3.76 -9.00
CA VAL A 160 -10.32 -4.61 -8.67
C VAL A 160 -10.60 -4.61 -7.16
N GLU A 161 -9.56 -4.45 -6.33
CA GLU A 161 -9.70 -4.32 -4.88
C GLU A 161 -10.31 -2.97 -4.46
N ALA A 162 -9.96 -1.90 -5.18
CA ALA A 162 -10.35 -0.53 -4.89
C ALA A 162 -11.85 -0.25 -5.10
#